data_AF-A0A7V9L4I9-F1
#
_entry.id   AF-A0A7V9L4I9-F1
#
_cell.length_a   1.000
_cell.length_b   1.000
_cell.length_c   1.000
_cell.angle_alpha   90.00
_cell.angle_beta   90.00
_cell.angle_gamma   90.00
#
_symmetry.space_group_name_H-M   'P 1'
#
loop_
_entity.id
_entity.type
_entity.pdbx_description
1 polymer ?
#
loop_
_entity_poly.entity_id
_entity_poly.type
_entity_poly.pdbx_seq_one_letter_code
_entity_poly.pdbx_strand_id
1 'polypeptide(L)'
;MAEPSKESTAPDKGIYSSFDTFLKQGIKEYYDRSWTTRRGNFIALLIASGSTSFALAKDSVVDGQGAKKVAIGAGVAILLRVGLKYALGGPLGLVMSVAAGASMIAYFIRNQKDIVAKVTKYKASIADVSKRYEEIQTGWRDGKHQITDRNLMVDGLMKQFITTVDEA
;
A
#
# COMPACT_ATOMS: atom_id res chain seq x y z
N MET A 1 22.37 -37.67 -30.46
CA MET A 1 21.46 -37.46 -29.32
C MET A 1 22.11 -36.42 -28.41
N ALA A 2 21.65 -35.18 -28.42
CA ALA A 2 22.02 -34.18 -27.42
C ALA A 2 20.83 -34.03 -26.46
N GLU A 3 21.07 -34.26 -25.17
CA GLU A 3 20.06 -34.09 -24.13
C GLU A 3 19.60 -32.63 -24.07
N PRO A 4 18.29 -32.35 -23.97
CA PRO A 4 17.83 -31.01 -23.66
C PRO A 4 18.20 -30.70 -22.21
N SER A 5 19.09 -29.73 -22.04
CA SER A 5 19.47 -29.18 -20.74
C SER A 5 18.20 -28.76 -20.02
N LYS A 6 17.95 -29.37 -18.86
CA LYS A 6 16.89 -28.94 -17.95
C LYS A 6 17.23 -27.54 -17.48
N GLU A 7 16.62 -26.55 -18.12
CA GLU A 7 16.56 -25.19 -17.63
C GLU A 7 15.98 -25.26 -16.22
N SER A 8 16.85 -25.03 -15.23
CA SER A 8 16.51 -25.12 -13.82
C SER A 8 15.44 -24.08 -13.54
N THR A 9 14.18 -24.51 -13.49
CA THR A 9 13.03 -23.70 -13.11
C THR A 9 13.13 -23.42 -11.62
N ALA A 10 14.05 -22.53 -11.24
CA ALA A 10 14.01 -21.91 -9.94
C ALA A 10 12.64 -21.24 -9.82
N PRO A 11 11.91 -21.40 -8.70
CA PRO A 11 10.67 -20.69 -8.50
C PRO A 11 11.00 -19.20 -8.58
N ASP A 12 10.50 -18.55 -9.63
CA ASP A 12 10.66 -17.14 -9.88
C ASP A 12 10.04 -16.39 -8.69
N LYS A 13 10.84 -16.16 -7.64
CA LYS A 13 10.59 -15.15 -6.61
C LYS A 13 10.80 -13.77 -7.26
N GLY A 14 10.21 -13.57 -8.43
CA GLY A 14 10.18 -12.31 -9.11
C GLY A 14 9.57 -11.29 -8.17
N ILE A 15 10.14 -10.09 -8.18
CA ILE A 15 9.70 -8.91 -7.41
C ILE A 15 8.21 -8.61 -7.64
N TYR A 16 7.63 -9.21 -8.69
CA TYR A 16 6.23 -9.12 -9.07
C TYR A 16 5.56 -10.51 -9.12
N SER A 17 5.86 -11.41 -8.19
CA SER A 17 5.17 -12.70 -8.12
C SER A 17 3.73 -12.57 -7.61
N SER A 18 3.43 -11.49 -6.88
CA SER A 18 2.09 -11.19 -6.36
C SER A 18 1.80 -9.69 -6.36
N PHE A 19 0.51 -9.34 -6.37
CA PHE A 19 0.09 -7.95 -6.25
C PHE A 19 0.51 -7.32 -4.91
N ASP A 20 0.57 -8.12 -3.83
CA ASP A 20 1.07 -7.65 -2.53
C ASP A 20 2.55 -7.23 -2.61
N THR A 21 3.39 -7.99 -3.31
CA THR A 21 4.81 -7.63 -3.52
C THR A 21 4.96 -6.39 -4.38
N PHE A 22 4.14 -6.26 -5.44
CA PHE A 22 4.03 -5.05 -6.25
C PHE A 22 3.67 -3.84 -5.37
N LEU A 23 2.61 -3.93 -4.58
CA LEU A 23 2.14 -2.83 -3.75
C LEU A 23 3.16 -2.43 -2.68
N LYS A 24 3.82 -3.40 -2.04
CA LYS A 24 4.92 -3.15 -1.08
C LYS A 24 6.10 -2.43 -1.74
N GLN A 25 6.48 -2.84 -2.95
CA GLN A 25 7.54 -2.18 -3.69
C GLN A 25 7.15 -0.74 -4.05
N GLY A 26 5.92 -0.49 -4.51
CA GLY A 26 5.44 0.85 -4.81
C GLY A 26 5.41 1.77 -3.59
N ILE A 27 4.98 1.27 -2.43
CA ILE A 27 5.02 2.01 -1.16
C ILE A 27 6.45 2.37 -0.77
N LYS A 28 7.39 1.43 -0.92
CA LYS A 28 8.82 1.67 -0.65
C LYS A 28 9.37 2.78 -1.55
N GLU A 29 9.16 2.66 -2.86
CA GLU A 29 9.69 3.60 -3.84
C GLU A 29 9.10 5.01 -3.63
N TYR A 30 7.80 5.09 -3.30
CA TYR A 30 7.17 6.35 -2.96
C TYR A 30 7.74 6.96 -1.67
N TYR A 31 7.99 6.14 -0.65
CA TYR A 31 8.62 6.59 0.59
C TYR A 31 10.02 7.17 0.33
N ASP A 32 10.86 6.41 -0.37
CA ASP A 32 12.25 6.79 -0.66
C ASP A 32 12.32 8.11 -1.46
N ARG A 33 11.34 8.36 -2.34
CA ARG A 33 11.28 9.56 -3.18
C ARG A 33 10.65 10.79 -2.51
N SER A 34 9.53 10.60 -1.80
CA SER A 34 8.60 11.70 -1.50
C SER A 34 8.20 11.81 -0.03
N TRP A 35 8.77 11.02 0.88
CA TRP A 35 8.39 11.03 2.31
C TRP A 35 8.50 12.43 2.94
N THR A 36 9.54 13.21 2.64
CA THR A 36 9.75 14.49 3.30
C THR A 36 8.85 15.60 2.76
N THR A 37 8.49 15.55 1.48
CA THR A 37 7.79 16.60 0.73
C THR A 37 6.29 16.36 0.59
N ARG A 38 5.84 15.11 0.43
CA ARG A 38 4.43 14.73 0.22
C ARG A 38 3.92 13.75 1.28
N ARG A 39 4.18 14.07 2.55
CA ARG A 39 3.77 13.26 3.73
C ARG A 39 2.29 12.87 3.71
N GLY A 40 1.41 13.79 3.34
CA GLY A 40 -0.03 13.53 3.27
C GLY A 40 -0.40 12.43 2.27
N ASN A 41 0.25 12.43 1.11
CA ASN A 41 0.02 11.44 0.06
C ASN A 41 0.56 10.07 0.49
N PHE A 42 1.74 10.03 1.11
CA PHE A 42 2.27 8.78 1.67
C PHE A 42 1.39 8.19 2.78
N ILE A 43 0.93 9.01 3.73
CA ILE A 43 0.05 8.54 4.82
C ILE A 43 -1.28 8.03 4.25
N ALA A 44 -1.87 8.76 3.30
CA ALA A 44 -3.09 8.30 2.64
C ALA A 44 -2.87 6.99 1.89
N LEU A 45 -1.73 6.83 1.21
CA LEU A 45 -1.36 5.60 0.51
C LEU A 45 -1.24 4.42 1.48
N LEU A 46 -0.55 4.59 2.61
CA LEU A 46 -0.39 3.56 3.65
C LEU A 46 -1.72 3.12 4.28
N ILE A 47 -2.68 4.04 4.40
CA ILE A 47 -4.02 3.72 4.90
C ILE A 47 -4.82 3.00 3.81
N ALA A 48 -4.74 3.47 2.56
CA ALA A 48 -5.45 2.89 1.43
C ALA A 48 -4.98 1.45 1.11
N SER A 49 -3.68 1.17 1.25
CA SER A 49 -3.08 -0.15 1.04
C SER A 49 -3.43 -1.18 2.11
N GLY A 50 -4.12 -0.78 3.19
CA GLY A 50 -4.40 -1.67 4.33
C GLY A 50 -3.17 -1.99 5.18
N SER A 51 -1.99 -1.43 4.85
CA SER A 51 -0.79 -1.52 5.69
C SER A 51 -1.00 -0.87 7.05
N THR A 52 -1.98 0.04 7.16
CA THR A 52 -2.50 0.56 8.42
C THR A 52 -3.91 0.02 8.60
N SER A 53 -4.11 -0.92 9.54
CA SER A 53 -5.43 -1.42 9.88
C SER A 53 -6.25 -0.27 10.46
N PHE A 54 -7.06 0.39 9.64
CA PHE A 54 -7.95 1.45 10.09
C PHE A 54 -9.27 0.80 10.51
N ALA A 55 -9.39 0.46 11.79
CA ALA A 55 -10.71 0.37 12.41
C ALA A 55 -11.25 1.80 12.46
N LEU A 56 -11.90 2.23 11.38
CA LEU A 56 -12.83 3.34 11.47
C LEU A 56 -13.84 2.83 12.48
N ALA A 57 -13.83 3.38 13.69
CA ALA A 57 -14.94 3.23 14.62
C ALA A 57 -16.17 3.83 13.93
N LYS A 58 -16.81 3.06 13.05
CA LYS A 58 -18.17 3.26 12.56
C LYS A 58 -19.14 2.81 13.65
N ASP A 59 -18.91 3.23 14.89
CA ASP A 59 -19.83 2.94 15.98
C ASP A 59 -19.69 3.98 17.08
N SER A 60 -20.15 5.18 16.75
CA SER A 60 -20.59 6.14 17.75
C SER A 60 -21.51 7.12 17.05
N VAL A 61 -22.80 7.10 17.43
CA VAL A 61 -23.98 7.79 16.87
C VAL A 61 -24.70 6.90 15.83
N VAL A 62 -25.81 6.22 16.11
CA VAL A 62 -26.84 6.42 17.14
C VAL A 62 -27.42 5.05 17.51
N ASP A 63 -27.37 4.68 18.78
CA ASP A 63 -28.42 3.85 19.34
C ASP A 63 -28.90 4.55 20.61
N GLY A 64 -30.21 4.65 20.71
CA GLY A 64 -30.86 5.39 21.77
C GLY A 64 -30.53 4.79 23.12
N GLN A 65 -30.60 5.65 24.13
CA GLN A 65 -30.67 5.28 25.55
C GLN A 65 -29.32 5.08 26.27
N GLY A 66 -28.80 6.20 26.76
CA GLY A 66 -28.33 6.32 28.15
C GLY A 66 -27.05 5.58 28.54
N ALA A 67 -25.88 6.19 28.30
CA ALA A 67 -24.83 6.32 29.31
C ALA A 67 -23.67 7.18 28.79
N LYS A 68 -23.41 8.28 29.51
CA LYS A 68 -22.14 8.99 29.70
C LYS A 68 -21.20 9.13 28.49
N LYS A 69 -21.15 10.37 27.99
CA LYS A 69 -20.05 10.99 27.22
C LYS A 69 -18.69 10.30 27.44
N VAL A 70 -18.36 9.35 26.58
CA VAL A 70 -16.96 8.95 26.38
C VAL A 70 -16.36 10.03 25.51
N ALA A 71 -15.42 10.76 26.07
CA ALA A 71 -14.70 11.82 25.40
C ALA A 71 -14.14 11.30 24.07
N ILE A 72 -14.69 11.86 23.00
CA ILE A 72 -14.20 11.78 21.63
C ILE A 72 -12.80 12.43 21.65
N GLY A 73 -11.77 11.64 21.96
CA GLY A 73 -10.41 12.17 22.13
C GLY A 73 -9.30 11.12 22.15
N ALA A 74 -9.60 9.86 22.48
CA ALA A 74 -8.58 8.82 22.64
C ALA A 74 -8.63 7.68 21.60
N GLY A 75 -9.46 7.79 20.55
CA GLY A 75 -9.64 6.74 19.54
C GLY A 75 -8.58 6.68 18.43
N VAL A 76 -7.58 7.58 18.42
CA VAL A 76 -6.60 7.68 17.31
C VAL A 76 -5.27 6.99 17.63
N ALA A 77 -4.96 6.69 18.90
CA ALA A 77 -3.61 6.30 19.30
C ALA A 77 -3.26 4.80 19.10
N ILE A 78 -4.24 3.92 18.97
CA ILE A 78 -3.97 2.46 18.94
C ILE A 78 -3.77 1.92 17.51
N LEU A 79 -4.15 2.66 16.47
CA LEU A 79 -4.21 2.14 15.10
C LEU A 79 -2.91 2.15 14.31
N LEU A 80 -1.85 2.85 14.76
CA LEU A 80 -0.52 2.71 14.14
C LEU A 80 0.29 1.54 14.69
N ARG A 81 0.02 1.01 15.88
CA ARG A 81 0.87 -0.05 16.45
C ARG A 81 0.75 -1.38 15.71
N VAL A 82 -0.42 -1.69 15.15
CA VAL A 82 -0.65 -2.93 14.40
C VAL A 82 -0.24 -2.75 12.93
N GLY A 83 -0.50 -1.59 12.32
CA GLY A 83 -0.01 -1.28 10.97
C GLY A 83 1.52 -1.19 10.88
N LEU A 84 2.14 -0.60 11.90
CA LEU A 84 3.60 -0.59 12.03
C LEU A 84 4.14 -2.01 12.20
N LYS A 85 3.50 -2.88 12.98
CA LYS A 85 3.92 -4.29 13.13
C LYS A 85 3.77 -5.10 11.83
N TYR A 86 2.76 -4.83 11.01
CA TYR A 86 2.57 -5.50 9.72
C TYR A 86 3.56 -4.98 8.64
N ALA A 87 3.99 -3.72 8.75
CA ALA A 87 5.11 -3.19 7.97
C ALA A 87 6.49 -3.69 8.48
N LEU A 88 6.65 -3.90 9.79
CA LEU A 88 7.86 -4.37 10.49
C LEU A 88 8.18 -5.85 10.32
N GLY A 89 7.30 -6.66 9.72
CA GLY A 89 7.54 -8.09 9.49
C GLY A 89 8.54 -8.41 8.37
N GLY A 90 9.13 -7.40 7.73
CA GLY A 90 10.11 -7.57 6.65
C GLY A 90 11.11 -6.42 6.58
N PRO A 91 12.12 -6.50 5.69
CA PRO A 91 13.19 -5.50 5.56
C PRO A 91 12.67 -4.07 5.28
N LEU A 92 11.43 -3.92 4.82
CA LEU A 92 10.76 -2.63 4.61
C LEU A 92 10.46 -1.87 5.91
N GLY A 93 10.00 -2.55 6.96
CA GLY A 93 9.61 -1.87 8.20
C GLY A 93 10.78 -1.45 9.07
N LEU A 94 11.99 -1.93 8.77
CA LEU A 94 13.23 -1.43 9.34
C LEU A 94 13.54 0.01 8.87
N VAL A 95 13.01 0.43 7.72
CA VAL A 95 13.22 1.78 7.15
C VAL A 95 12.32 2.83 7.82
N MET A 96 11.19 2.43 8.40
CA MET A 96 10.28 3.32 9.13
C MET A 96 10.69 3.37 10.60
N SER A 97 11.65 4.23 10.93
CA SER A 97 12.08 4.46 12.32
C SER A 97 10.91 4.90 13.21
N VAL A 98 10.97 4.57 14.51
CA VAL A 98 9.94 4.94 15.51
C VAL A 98 9.64 6.45 15.50
N ALA A 99 10.67 7.28 15.25
CA ALA A 99 10.54 8.73 15.13
C ALA A 99 9.69 9.17 13.92
N ALA A 100 9.83 8.50 12.77
CA ALA A 100 9.01 8.77 11.59
C ALA A 100 7.53 8.45 11.89
N GLY A 101 7.26 7.37 12.62
CA GLY A 101 5.91 6.97 13.06
C GLY A 101 5.20 8.06 13.86
N ALA A 102 5.81 8.60 14.92
CA ALA A 102 5.19 9.65 15.73
C ALA A 102 4.84 10.92 14.92
N SER A 103 5.73 11.31 13.99
CA SER A 103 5.51 12.46 13.12
C SER A 103 4.34 12.26 12.14
N MET A 104 4.12 11.04 11.66
CA MET A 104 2.94 10.71 10.83
C MET A 104 1.64 10.86 11.58
N ILE A 105 1.58 10.42 12.83
CA ILE A 105 0.36 10.50 13.64
C ILE A 105 -0.01 11.96 13.87
N ALA A 106 0.96 12.77 14.30
CA ALA A 106 0.74 14.18 14.53
C ALA A 106 0.32 14.91 13.24
N TYR A 107 0.96 14.57 12.10
CA TYR A 107 0.59 15.11 10.80
C TYR A 107 -0.81 14.66 10.36
N PHE A 108 -1.17 13.39 10.59
CA PHE A 108 -2.48 12.84 10.27
C PHE A 108 -3.59 13.56 11.00
N ILE A 109 -3.47 13.73 12.32
CA ILE A 109 -4.48 14.40 13.14
C ILE A 109 -4.72 15.83 12.66
N ARG A 110 -3.65 16.55 12.31
CA ARG A 110 -3.74 17.94 11.81
C ARG A 110 -4.35 18.04 10.42
N ASN A 111 -4.18 17.02 9.59
CA ASN A 111 -4.58 17.02 8.16
C ASN A 111 -5.65 15.96 7.84
N GLN A 112 -6.40 15.51 8.83
CA GLN A 112 -7.26 14.33 8.73
C GLN A 112 -8.25 14.41 7.56
N LYS A 113 -8.88 15.57 7.36
CA LYS A 113 -9.88 15.76 6.28
C LYS A 113 -9.27 15.57 4.89
N ASP A 114 -8.11 16.17 4.63
CA ASP A 114 -7.39 16.04 3.35
C ASP A 114 -6.95 14.59 3.11
N ILE A 115 -6.37 13.97 4.15
CA ILE A 115 -5.86 12.60 4.06
C ILE A 115 -7.00 11.61 3.82
N VAL A 116 -8.13 11.72 4.53
CA VAL A 116 -9.28 10.84 4.34
C VAL A 116 -9.87 10.98 2.93
N ALA A 117 -9.89 12.19 2.36
CA ALA A 117 -10.32 12.39 0.98
C ALA A 117 -9.39 11.67 -0.02
N LYS A 118 -8.07 11.75 0.19
CA LYS A 118 -7.06 11.04 -0.62
C LYS A 118 -7.15 9.53 -0.49
N VAL A 119 -7.41 9.01 0.72
CA VAL A 119 -7.55 7.56 0.97
C VAL A 119 -8.60 6.95 0.05
N THR A 120 -9.76 7.58 -0.11
CA THR A 120 -10.83 7.07 -0.98
C THR A 120 -10.37 7.00 -2.44
N LYS A 121 -9.68 8.03 -2.93
CA LYS A 121 -9.11 8.05 -4.29
C LYS A 121 -8.06 6.95 -4.47
N TYR A 122 -7.18 6.77 -3.50
CA TYR A 122 -6.12 5.77 -3.58
C TYR A 122 -6.65 4.35 -3.48
N LYS A 123 -7.72 4.08 -2.71
CA LYS A 123 -8.38 2.76 -2.75
C LYS A 123 -8.90 2.42 -4.14
N ALA A 124 -9.51 3.39 -4.83
CA ALA A 124 -9.95 3.21 -6.21
C ALA A 124 -8.76 2.98 -7.17
N SER A 125 -7.69 3.77 -7.03
CA SER A 125 -6.47 3.59 -7.83
C SER A 125 -5.80 2.24 -7.60
N ILE A 126 -5.69 1.78 -6.35
CA ILE A 126 -5.14 0.47 -6.01
C ILE A 126 -5.99 -0.65 -6.62
N ALA A 127 -7.32 -0.54 -6.58
CA ALA A 127 -8.21 -1.52 -7.18
C ALA A 127 -8.05 -1.58 -8.72
N ASP A 128 -7.94 -0.42 -9.38
CA ASP A 128 -7.71 -0.35 -10.83
C ASP A 128 -6.35 -0.96 -11.22
N VAL A 129 -5.29 -0.62 -10.48
CA VAL A 129 -3.95 -1.16 -10.70
C VAL A 129 -3.89 -2.66 -10.42
N SER A 130 -4.61 -3.15 -9.40
CA SER A 130 -4.76 -4.59 -9.14
C SER A 130 -5.36 -5.31 -10.34
N LYS A 131 -6.43 -4.76 -10.92
CA LYS A 131 -7.08 -5.34 -12.08
C LYS A 131 -6.14 -5.40 -13.29
N ARG A 132 -5.45 -4.29 -13.60
CA ARG A 132 -4.47 -4.25 -14.71
C ARG A 132 -3.30 -5.20 -14.49
N TYR A 133 -2.84 -5.32 -13.26
CA TYR A 133 -1.79 -6.26 -12.89
C TYR A 133 -2.23 -7.72 -13.13
N GLU A 134 -3.46 -8.06 -12.72
CA GLU A 134 -4.05 -9.39 -12.95
C GLU A 134 -4.25 -9.70 -14.43
N GLU A 135 -4.62 -8.70 -15.24
CA GLU A 135 -4.72 -8.83 -16.69
C GLU A 135 -3.36 -9.15 -17.32
N ILE A 136 -2.30 -8.42 -16.93
CA ILE A 136 -0.93 -8.69 -17.40
C ILE A 136 -0.47 -10.10 -16.98
N GLN A 137 -0.74 -10.49 -15.74
CA GLN A 137 -0.40 -11.83 -15.21
C GLN A 137 -1.14 -12.93 -15.95
N THR A 138 -2.41 -12.73 -16.24
CA THR A 138 -3.22 -13.70 -16.98
C THR A 138 -2.76 -13.81 -18.42
N GLY A 139 -2.45 -12.68 -19.09
CA GLY A 139 -1.86 -12.70 -20.42
C GLY A 139 -0.52 -13.44 -20.48
N TRP A 140 0.33 -13.31 -19.46
CA TRP A 140 1.56 -14.10 -19.34
C TRP A 140 1.29 -15.60 -19.14
N ARG A 141 0.38 -15.97 -18.23
CA ARG A 141 0.00 -17.38 -18.00
C ARG A 141 -0.66 -18.04 -19.21
N ASP A 142 -1.40 -17.26 -20.00
CA ASP A 142 -2.02 -17.69 -21.25
C ASP A 142 -1.00 -17.77 -22.42
N GLY A 143 0.27 -17.40 -22.19
CA GLY A 143 1.30 -17.38 -23.23
C GLY A 143 1.18 -16.21 -24.22
N LYS A 144 0.31 -15.22 -23.95
CA LYS A 144 0.14 -14.02 -24.80
C LYS A 144 1.28 -13.01 -24.63
N HIS A 145 2.03 -13.10 -23.53
CA HIS A 145 3.17 -12.23 -23.24
C HIS A 145 4.39 -13.05 -22.88
N GLN A 146 5.56 -12.69 -23.41
CA GLN A 146 6.82 -13.22 -22.91
C GLN A 146 7.15 -12.60 -21.54
N ILE A 147 8.03 -13.26 -20.78
CA ILE A 147 8.43 -12.79 -19.45
C ILE A 147 9.01 -11.36 -19.47
N THR A 148 9.76 -11.02 -20.52
CA THR A 148 10.33 -9.68 -20.73
C THR A 148 9.26 -8.62 -20.92
N ASP A 149 8.27 -8.89 -21.78
CA ASP A 149 7.15 -7.96 -22.04
C ASP A 149 6.33 -7.74 -20.78
N ARG A 150 6.03 -8.83 -20.07
CA ARG A 150 5.31 -8.81 -18.81
C ARG A 150 6.05 -7.97 -17.77
N ASN A 151 7.37 -8.09 -17.64
CA ASN A 151 8.16 -7.29 -16.71
C ASN A 151 8.10 -5.80 -17.06
N LEU A 152 8.25 -5.44 -18.35
CA LEU A 152 8.19 -4.06 -18.81
C LEU A 152 6.80 -3.43 -18.60
N MET A 153 5.73 -4.21 -18.81
CA MET A 153 4.36 -3.77 -18.54
C MET A 153 4.14 -3.52 -17.04
N VAL A 154 4.62 -4.42 -16.17
CA VAL A 154 4.50 -4.24 -14.71
C VAL A 154 5.33 -3.05 -14.23
N ASP A 155 6.53 -2.83 -14.76
CA ASP A 155 7.35 -1.65 -14.46
C ASP A 155 6.66 -0.35 -14.90
N GLY A 156 6.05 -0.35 -16.09
CA GLY A 156 5.25 0.78 -16.58
C GLY A 156 4.06 1.07 -15.66
N LEU A 157 3.37 0.02 -15.22
CA LEU A 157 2.26 0.10 -14.27
C LEU A 157 2.71 0.66 -12.91
N MET A 158 3.88 0.27 -12.41
CA MET A 158 4.47 0.80 -11.18
C MET A 158 4.71 2.30 -11.27
N LYS A 159 5.36 2.76 -12.35
CA LYS A 159 5.63 4.18 -12.58
C LYS A 159 4.34 4.99 -12.67
N GLN A 160 3.35 4.49 -13.39
CA GLN A 160 2.05 5.15 -13.49
C GLN A 160 1.35 5.24 -12.13
N PHE A 161 1.40 4.17 -11.33
CA PHE A 161 0.84 4.15 -9.98
C PHE A 161 1.49 5.20 -9.08
N ILE A 162 2.82 5.27 -9.06
CA ILE A 162 3.57 6.25 -8.27
C ILE A 162 3.24 7.69 -8.71
N THR A 163 3.20 7.96 -10.02
CA THR A 163 2.81 9.28 -10.54
C THR A 163 1.39 9.66 -10.15
N THR A 164 0.44 8.72 -10.23
CA THR A 164 -0.95 8.94 -9.82
C THR A 164 -1.06 9.30 -8.34
N VAL A 165 -0.29 8.65 -7.48
CA VAL A 165 -0.25 8.98 -6.05
C VAL A 165 0.43 10.34 -5.83
N ASP A 166 1.45 10.66 -6.61
CA ASP A 166 2.17 11.93 -6.51
C ASP A 166 1.26 13.11 -6.87
N GLU A 167 0.55 13.05 -8.00
CA GLU A 167 -0.26 14.15 -8.56
C GLU A 167 -1.62 14.39 -7.87
N ALA A 168 -2.06 13.49 -6.98
CA ALA A 168 -3.36 13.57 -6.30
C ALA A 168 -3.39 14.46 -5.04
#